data_AF-A0A4V4LFI1-F1
#
_entry.id   AF-A0A4V4LFI1-F1
#
_cell.length_a   1.000
_cell.length_b   1.000
_cell.length_c   1.000
_cell.angle_alpha   90.00
_cell.angle_beta   90.00
_cell.angle_gamma   90.00
#
_symmetry.space_group_name_H-M   'P 1'
#
loop_
_entity.id
_entity.type
_entity.pdbx_description
1 polymer ?
#
loop_
_entity_poly.entity_id
_entity_poly.type
_entity_poly.pdbx_seq_one_letter_code
_entity_poly.pdbx_strand_id
1 'polypeptide(L)'
;MAATETKAKATKSHPIESWDDGISPIYTHLHPLLLLGLFYYQFPSLVENPVETLPQTALGVAALQLLYLCICIPGSNQAQLPQRGKKKGKVTQNHQGDTGFGAKLVPGILSLILAVTLGAPLIAIVLILFGAPLTSHQAHTIYCGLHISLLAAYPLFYVHGVDGAKWIEVGALAAPIDEVFGATVGTLIGAWVGAVPIPLDWDREWQKWPVTILAGAYMGYAVGKVVGGLPLKGFKIKIA
;
A
#
# COMPACT_ATOMS: atom_id res chain seq x y z
N MET A 1 44.39 0.21 -21.50
CA MET A 1 43.02 0.05 -22.02
C MET A 1 42.08 0.66 -20.98
N ALA A 2 41.49 1.82 -21.27
CA ALA A 2 40.60 2.51 -20.36
C ALA A 2 39.27 1.76 -20.28
N ALA A 3 38.81 1.47 -19.06
CA ALA A 3 37.50 0.89 -18.81
C ALA A 3 36.42 1.92 -19.19
N THR A 4 35.60 1.58 -20.17
CA THR A 4 34.43 2.37 -20.55
C THR A 4 33.39 2.23 -19.44
N GLU A 5 33.31 3.20 -18.54
CA GLU A 5 32.18 3.32 -17.61
C GLU A 5 30.90 3.57 -18.41
N THR A 6 30.09 2.52 -18.58
CA THR A 6 28.74 2.64 -19.09
C THR A 6 27.90 3.37 -18.04
N LYS A 7 27.83 4.70 -18.12
CA LYS A 7 26.87 5.50 -17.33
C LYS A 7 25.46 4.98 -17.59
N ALA A 8 24.94 4.20 -16.64
CA ALA A 8 23.53 3.82 -16.61
C ALA A 8 22.70 5.11 -16.61
N LYS A 9 21.97 5.35 -17.70
CA LYS A 9 21.11 6.52 -17.87
C LYS A 9 19.98 6.39 -16.85
N ALA A 10 20.00 7.21 -15.80
CA ALA A 10 18.97 7.20 -14.77
C ALA A 10 17.58 7.41 -15.40
N THR A 11 16.80 6.33 -15.49
CA THR A 11 15.42 6.38 -15.97
C THR A 11 14.60 7.21 -15.00
N LYS A 12 14.07 8.35 -15.46
CA LYS A 12 13.24 9.23 -14.64
C LYS A 12 12.01 8.46 -14.14
N SER A 13 11.75 8.52 -12.83
CA SER A 13 10.53 8.00 -12.22
C SER A 13 9.34 8.90 -12.51
N HIS A 14 8.21 8.26 -12.81
CA HIS A 14 6.93 8.88 -13.09
C HIS A 14 5.87 8.36 -12.10
N PRO A 15 4.85 9.17 -11.76
CA PRO A 15 3.75 8.72 -10.90
C PRO A 15 2.99 7.58 -11.59
N ILE A 16 2.45 6.67 -10.80
CA ILE A 16 1.62 5.58 -11.32
C ILE A 16 0.31 6.16 -11.85
N GLU A 17 -0.01 5.82 -13.10
CA GLU A 17 -1.29 6.17 -13.73
C GLU A 17 -2.27 5.01 -13.60
N SER A 18 -3.48 5.31 -13.13
CA SER A 18 -4.58 4.36 -13.11
C SER A 18 -5.10 4.08 -14.53
N TRP A 19 -5.82 2.98 -14.72
CA TRP A 19 -6.44 2.67 -16.01
C TRP A 19 -7.54 3.69 -16.38
N ASP A 20 -7.51 4.21 -17.61
CA ASP A 20 -8.52 5.12 -18.16
C ASP A 20 -9.77 4.38 -18.69
N ASP A 21 -10.23 3.37 -17.95
CA ASP A 21 -11.43 2.59 -18.27
C ASP A 21 -12.67 3.16 -17.55
N GLY A 22 -13.89 2.75 -17.93
CA GLY A 22 -15.11 3.23 -17.27
C GLY A 22 -15.24 2.82 -15.78
N ILE A 23 -14.54 1.77 -15.34
CA ILE A 23 -14.70 1.16 -14.00
C ILE A 23 -13.64 1.65 -13.01
N SER A 24 -12.39 1.80 -13.46
CA SER A 24 -11.25 2.11 -12.58
C SER A 24 -11.37 3.46 -11.84
N PRO A 25 -11.80 4.57 -12.47
CA PRO A 25 -11.97 5.86 -11.80
C PRO A 25 -13.04 5.82 -10.69
N ILE A 26 -14.08 5.00 -10.86
CA ILE A 26 -15.11 4.83 -9.83
C ILE A 26 -14.56 3.99 -8.69
N TYR A 27 -13.96 2.84 -9.03
CA TYR A 27 -13.50 1.89 -8.03
C TYR A 27 -12.34 2.43 -7.17
N THR A 28 -11.46 3.27 -7.73
CA THR A 28 -10.36 3.82 -6.93
C THR A 28 -10.85 4.68 -5.76
N HIS A 29 -11.95 5.42 -5.94
CA HIS A 29 -12.56 6.21 -4.87
C HIS A 29 -13.46 5.38 -3.95
N LEU A 30 -14.10 4.34 -4.48
CA LEU A 30 -14.93 3.43 -3.68
C LEU A 30 -14.08 2.55 -2.74
N HIS A 31 -12.92 2.08 -3.19
CA HIS A 31 -12.02 1.19 -2.43
C HIS A 31 -11.68 1.64 -1.00
N PRO A 32 -11.17 2.88 -0.77
CA PRO A 32 -10.87 3.32 0.60
C PRO A 32 -12.13 3.39 1.48
N LEU A 33 -13.31 3.69 0.91
CA LEU A 33 -14.57 3.68 1.64
C LEU A 33 -15.00 2.25 2.01
N LEU A 34 -14.77 1.26 1.14
CA LEU A 34 -15.03 -0.14 1.44
C LEU A 34 -14.10 -0.66 2.54
N LEU A 35 -12.83 -0.29 2.53
CA LEU A 35 -11.89 -0.65 3.60
C LEU A 35 -12.27 -0.01 4.93
N LEU A 36 -12.63 1.28 4.94
CA LEU A 36 -13.11 1.95 6.15
C LEU A 36 -14.44 1.38 6.63
N GLY A 37 -15.36 1.06 5.72
CA GLY A 37 -16.64 0.44 6.04
C GLY A 37 -16.48 -0.95 6.65
N LEU A 38 -15.59 -1.78 6.09
CA LEU A 38 -15.23 -3.08 6.65
C LEU A 38 -14.62 -2.93 8.05
N PHE A 39 -13.66 -2.01 8.21
CA PHE A 39 -13.02 -1.77 9.51
C PHE A 39 -14.02 -1.26 10.55
N TYR A 40 -14.89 -0.31 10.17
CA TYR A 40 -15.94 0.22 11.03
C TYR A 40 -16.93 -0.87 11.47
N TYR A 41 -17.36 -1.73 10.54
CA TYR A 41 -18.24 -2.85 10.84
C TYR A 41 -17.62 -3.84 11.83
N GLN A 42 -16.33 -4.13 11.70
CA GLN A 42 -15.62 -5.04 12.61
C GLN A 42 -15.11 -4.36 13.89
N PHE A 43 -15.20 -3.03 14.01
CA PHE A 43 -14.62 -2.29 15.12
C PHE A 43 -15.12 -2.76 16.50
N PRO A 44 -16.42 -2.99 16.74
CA PRO A 44 -16.88 -3.50 18.04
C PRO A 44 -16.25 -4.85 18.40
N SER A 45 -16.23 -5.80 17.45
CA SER A 45 -15.64 -7.12 17.64
C SER A 45 -14.11 -7.05 17.80
N LEU A 46 -13.46 -6.11 17.13
CA LEU A 46 -12.03 -5.85 17.27
C LEU A 46 -11.68 -5.34 18.68
N VAL A 47 -12.53 -4.50 19.27
CA VAL A 47 -12.37 -4.00 20.64
C VAL A 47 -12.58 -5.11 21.66
N GLU A 48 -13.59 -5.96 21.46
CA GLU A 48 -13.93 -7.04 22.40
C GLU A 48 -12.96 -8.24 22.29
N ASN A 49 -12.71 -8.73 21.08
CA ASN A 49 -11.97 -9.96 20.81
C ASN A 49 -11.03 -9.80 19.59
N PRO A 50 -9.91 -9.07 19.75
CA PRO A 50 -9.01 -8.74 18.63
C PRO A 50 -8.38 -9.95 17.95
N VAL A 51 -7.96 -10.97 18.70
CA VAL A 51 -7.25 -12.15 18.14
C VAL A 51 -8.13 -12.97 17.21
N GLU A 52 -9.43 -13.05 17.48
CA GLU A 52 -10.38 -13.77 16.64
C GLU A 52 -10.84 -12.95 15.43
N THR A 53 -10.97 -11.63 15.61
CA THR A 53 -11.50 -10.71 14.61
C THR A 53 -10.47 -10.35 13.53
N LEU A 54 -9.22 -10.14 13.92
CA LEU A 54 -8.16 -9.66 13.01
C LEU A 54 -7.86 -10.60 11.83
N PRO A 55 -7.77 -11.94 11.99
CA PRO A 55 -7.53 -12.84 10.85
C PRO A 55 -8.62 -12.76 9.78
N GLN A 56 -9.89 -12.70 10.21
CA GLN A 56 -11.04 -12.64 9.31
C GLN A 56 -11.09 -11.27 8.61
N THR A 57 -10.82 -10.19 9.36
CA THR A 57 -10.69 -8.85 8.80
C THR A 57 -9.56 -8.79 7.77
N ALA A 58 -8.41 -9.38 8.06
CA ALA A 58 -7.24 -9.38 7.17
C ALA A 58 -7.54 -10.09 5.84
N LEU A 59 -8.32 -11.17 5.85
CA LEU A 59 -8.75 -11.84 4.62
C LEU A 59 -9.64 -10.93 3.75
N GLY A 60 -10.60 -10.23 4.37
CA GLY A 60 -11.45 -9.27 3.66
C GLY A 60 -10.64 -8.10 3.08
N VAL A 61 -9.67 -7.59 3.83
CA VAL A 61 -8.76 -6.53 3.40
C VAL A 61 -7.89 -6.98 2.23
N ALA A 62 -7.32 -8.20 2.32
CA ALA A 62 -6.52 -8.77 1.24
C ALA A 62 -7.34 -8.92 -0.05
N ALA A 63 -8.60 -9.38 0.05
CA ALA A 63 -9.50 -9.48 -1.09
C ALA A 63 -9.81 -8.12 -1.72
N LEU A 64 -10.15 -7.12 -0.90
CA LEU A 64 -10.41 -5.75 -1.38
C LEU A 64 -9.17 -5.12 -2.02
N GLN A 65 -7.99 -5.32 -1.42
CA GLN A 65 -6.72 -4.83 -1.98
C GLN A 65 -6.39 -5.51 -3.30
N LEU A 66 -6.54 -6.84 -3.39
CA LEU A 66 -6.30 -7.57 -4.63
C LEU A 66 -7.24 -7.10 -5.74
N LEU A 67 -8.52 -6.88 -5.44
CA LEU A 67 -9.49 -6.37 -6.39
C LEU A 67 -9.13 -4.96 -6.87
N TYR A 68 -8.73 -4.07 -5.94
CA TYR A 68 -8.22 -2.75 -6.27
C TYR A 68 -7.00 -2.80 -7.19
N LEU A 69 -6.00 -3.63 -6.87
CA LEU A 69 -4.78 -3.74 -7.66
C LEU A 69 -5.07 -4.25 -9.07
N CYS A 70 -5.90 -5.29 -9.20
CA CYS A 70 -6.26 -5.84 -10.50
C CYS A 70 -7.13 -4.90 -11.36
N ILE A 71 -8.01 -4.10 -10.74
CA ILE A 71 -8.90 -3.18 -11.48
C ILE A 71 -8.19 -1.87 -11.81
N CYS A 72 -7.49 -1.26 -10.86
CA CYS A 72 -7.08 0.14 -10.96
C CYS A 72 -5.61 0.34 -11.30
N ILE A 73 -4.74 -0.60 -10.92
CA ILE A 73 -3.30 -0.38 -10.94
C ILE A 73 -2.62 -1.18 -12.05
N PRO A 74 -1.73 -0.58 -12.85
CA PRO A 74 -0.88 -1.35 -13.74
C PRO A 74 0.18 -2.08 -12.92
N GLY A 75 0.32 -3.40 -13.12
CA GLY A 75 1.35 -4.20 -12.45
C GLY A 75 2.76 -3.75 -12.81
N SER A 76 3.76 -4.25 -12.07
CA SER A 76 5.17 -3.82 -12.18
C SER A 76 5.78 -3.82 -13.58
N ASN A 77 5.38 -4.76 -14.44
CA ASN A 77 5.83 -4.84 -15.83
C ASN A 77 5.27 -3.72 -16.73
N GLN A 78 4.18 -3.05 -16.32
CA GLN A 78 3.46 -2.06 -17.13
C GLN A 78 3.48 -0.65 -16.52
N ALA A 79 3.71 -0.51 -15.21
CA ALA A 79 3.87 0.78 -14.53
C ALA A 79 5.04 1.64 -15.08
N GLN A 80 5.86 1.08 -15.96
CA GLN A 80 7.02 1.72 -16.58
C GLN A 80 6.74 2.41 -17.93
N LEU A 81 5.57 2.20 -18.56
CA LEU A 81 5.28 2.78 -19.87
C LEU A 81 4.70 4.20 -19.72
N PRO A 82 5.38 5.26 -20.22
CA PRO A 82 4.76 6.57 -20.31
C PRO A 82 3.57 6.47 -21.27
N GLN A 83 2.35 6.72 -20.75
CA GLN A 83 1.19 6.93 -21.61
C GLN A 83 1.44 8.15 -22.48
N ARG A 84 1.81 7.88 -23.74
CA ARG A 84 2.16 8.88 -24.75
C ARG A 84 0.91 9.73 -25.00
N GLY A 85 0.96 10.98 -24.55
CA GLY A 85 -0.07 11.98 -24.85
C GLY A 85 -0.44 11.94 -26.34
N LYS A 86 -1.74 11.99 -26.62
CA LYS A 86 -2.36 11.93 -27.95
C LYS A 86 -1.57 12.73 -29.00
N LYS A 87 -0.68 12.08 -29.75
CA LYS A 87 -0.21 12.55 -31.05
C LYS A 87 -0.75 11.60 -32.10
N LYS A 88 -1.69 12.11 -32.92
CA LYS A 88 -2.17 11.46 -34.14
C LYS A 88 -0.95 11.10 -35.01
N GLY A 89 -0.66 9.81 -35.13
CA GLY A 89 0.38 9.30 -36.00
C GLY A 89 0.46 7.79 -35.88
N LYS A 90 -0.01 7.09 -36.91
CA LYS A 90 0.02 5.63 -37.07
C LYS A 90 1.41 5.07 -36.70
N VAL A 91 1.48 4.27 -35.65
CA VAL A 91 2.51 3.24 -35.46
C VAL A 91 1.81 1.99 -34.97
N THR A 92 1.92 0.93 -35.76
CA THR A 92 1.42 -0.41 -35.52
C THR A 92 1.88 -0.90 -34.14
N GLN A 93 0.95 -0.95 -33.17
CA GLN A 93 1.19 -1.55 -31.87
C GLN A 93 0.91 -3.06 -31.96
N ASN A 94 1.96 -3.84 -32.23
CA ASN A 94 1.98 -5.25 -31.89
C ASN A 94 2.75 -5.38 -30.58
N HIS A 95 2.03 -5.48 -29.45
CA HIS A 95 2.39 -6.21 -28.22
C HIS A 95 1.10 -6.31 -27.40
N GLN A 96 0.17 -7.13 -27.90
CA GLN A 96 -1.06 -7.47 -27.21
C GLN A 96 -0.74 -8.59 -26.20
N GLY A 97 -0.07 -8.21 -25.11
CA GLY A 97 -0.01 -9.04 -23.91
C GLY A 97 -1.38 -9.03 -23.25
N ASP A 98 -1.91 -10.20 -22.94
CA ASP A 98 -3.27 -10.42 -22.44
C ASP A 98 -3.60 -9.44 -21.28
N THR A 99 -4.47 -8.46 -21.54
CA THR A 99 -4.87 -7.43 -20.55
C THR A 99 -6.00 -7.90 -19.64
N GLY A 100 -6.38 -9.17 -19.74
CA GLY A 100 -7.43 -9.78 -18.94
C GLY A 100 -7.13 -9.76 -17.44
N PHE A 101 -8.19 -9.74 -16.63
CA PHE A 101 -8.11 -9.80 -15.17
C PHE A 101 -7.23 -10.96 -14.67
N GLY A 102 -7.26 -12.12 -15.35
CA GLY A 102 -6.44 -13.28 -15.01
C GLY A 102 -4.92 -13.03 -15.10
N ALA A 103 -4.47 -12.25 -16.08
CA ALA A 103 -3.05 -11.89 -16.20
C ALA A 103 -2.58 -10.96 -15.07
N LYS A 104 -3.49 -10.17 -14.51
CA LYS A 104 -3.23 -9.28 -13.36
C LYS A 104 -3.30 -10.00 -12.01
N LEU A 105 -4.02 -11.12 -11.95
CA LEU A 105 -4.20 -11.91 -10.73
C LEU A 105 -2.90 -12.56 -10.25
N VAL A 106 -2.10 -13.10 -11.18
CA VAL A 106 -0.83 -13.75 -10.86
C VAL A 106 0.15 -12.81 -10.12
N PRO A 107 0.51 -11.62 -10.65
CA PRO A 107 1.34 -10.68 -9.90
C PRO A 107 0.65 -10.17 -8.63
N GLY A 108 -0.69 -10.12 -8.62
CA GLY A 108 -1.50 -9.79 -7.43
C GLY A 108 -1.29 -10.79 -6.29
N ILE A 109 -1.36 -12.08 -6.58
CA ILE A 109 -1.15 -13.16 -5.61
C ILE A 109 0.31 -13.23 -5.18
N LEU A 110 1.26 -13.12 -6.10
CA LEU A 110 2.69 -13.13 -5.76
C LEU A 110 3.05 -11.96 -4.82
N SER A 111 2.52 -10.77 -5.10
CA SER A 111 2.75 -9.60 -4.26
C SER A 111 2.07 -9.73 -2.89
N LEU A 112 0.92 -10.42 -2.82
CA LEU A 112 0.26 -10.73 -1.55
C LEU A 112 1.11 -11.69 -0.72
N ILE A 113 1.67 -12.73 -1.34
CA ILE A 113 2.58 -13.68 -0.68
C ILE A 113 3.79 -12.93 -0.12
N LEU A 114 4.39 -12.02 -0.89
CA LEU A 114 5.51 -11.19 -0.41
C LEU A 114 5.08 -10.27 0.75
N ALA A 115 3.92 -9.63 0.65
CA ALA A 115 3.42 -8.79 1.73
C ALA A 115 3.16 -9.57 3.02
N VAL A 116 2.65 -10.80 2.93
CA VAL A 116 2.37 -11.65 4.09
C VAL A 116 3.65 -12.28 4.66
N THR A 117 4.54 -12.79 3.81
CA THR A 117 5.72 -13.56 4.28
C THR A 117 6.93 -12.69 4.58
N LEU A 118 7.08 -11.53 3.93
CA LEU A 118 8.19 -10.60 4.14
C LEU A 118 7.71 -9.30 4.78
N GLY A 119 6.68 -8.66 4.21
CA GLY A 119 6.19 -7.36 4.70
C GLY A 119 5.67 -7.42 6.14
N ALA A 120 4.78 -8.37 6.45
CA ALA A 120 4.14 -8.45 7.75
C ALA A 120 5.13 -8.74 8.89
N PRO A 121 6.07 -9.69 8.77
CA PRO A 121 7.09 -9.89 9.80
C PRO A 121 8.00 -8.66 9.98
N LEU A 122 8.43 -8.01 8.89
CA LEU A 122 9.26 -6.81 8.99
C LEU A 122 8.53 -5.68 9.71
N ILE A 123 7.27 -5.44 9.38
CA ILE A 123 6.47 -4.43 10.09
C ILE A 123 6.24 -4.83 11.55
N ALA A 124 5.97 -6.11 11.85
CA ALA A 124 5.83 -6.56 13.23
C ALA A 124 7.11 -6.33 14.05
N ILE A 125 8.29 -6.59 13.46
CA ILE A 125 9.59 -6.27 14.09
C ILE A 125 9.71 -4.76 14.34
N VAL A 126 9.37 -3.93 13.36
CA VAL A 126 9.38 -2.46 13.53
C VAL A 126 8.43 -2.03 14.66
N LEU A 127 7.22 -2.59 14.73
CA LEU A 127 6.27 -2.28 15.82
C LEU A 127 6.85 -2.65 17.19
N ILE A 128 7.52 -3.80 17.32
CA ILE A 128 8.22 -4.21 18.55
C ILE A 128 9.33 -3.22 18.90
N LEU A 129 10.15 -2.81 17.93
CA LEU A 129 11.20 -1.82 18.13
C LEU A 129 10.66 -0.45 18.56
N PHE A 130 9.43 -0.13 18.15
CA PHE A 130 8.70 1.09 18.53
C PHE A 130 7.87 0.93 19.82
N GLY A 131 8.02 -0.19 20.54
CA GLY A 131 7.44 -0.39 21.87
C GLY A 131 6.24 -1.32 21.93
N ALA A 132 5.88 -2.03 20.85
CA ALA A 132 4.89 -3.09 20.93
C ALA A 132 5.38 -4.23 21.85
N PRO A 133 4.48 -4.92 22.58
CA PRO A 133 4.88 -5.96 23.51
C PRO A 133 5.65 -7.11 22.84
N LEU A 134 6.82 -7.46 23.38
CA LEU A 134 7.70 -8.52 22.85
C LEU A 134 7.38 -9.92 23.41
N THR A 135 6.85 -10.02 24.63
CA THR A 135 6.60 -11.30 25.30
C THR A 135 5.11 -11.58 25.55
N SER A 136 4.29 -10.54 25.56
CA SER A 136 2.82 -10.64 25.65
C SER A 136 2.18 -10.23 24.32
N HIS A 137 0.90 -10.54 24.10
CA HIS A 137 0.13 -10.06 22.94
C HIS A 137 0.76 -10.32 21.55
N GLN A 138 1.55 -11.39 21.39
CA GLN A 138 2.25 -11.67 20.13
C GLN A 138 1.32 -11.79 18.92
N ALA A 139 0.17 -12.47 19.09
CA ALA A 139 -0.84 -12.57 18.04
C ALA A 139 -1.34 -11.18 17.59
N HIS A 140 -1.57 -10.26 18.53
CA HIS A 140 -2.01 -8.89 18.23
C HIS A 140 -0.96 -8.16 17.39
N THR A 141 0.32 -8.27 17.75
CA THR A 141 1.42 -7.62 17.05
C THR A 141 1.61 -8.20 15.65
N ILE A 142 1.55 -9.52 15.51
CA ILE A 142 1.64 -10.21 14.22
C ILE A 142 0.49 -9.78 13.30
N TYR A 143 -0.75 -9.79 13.78
CA TYR A 143 -1.90 -9.38 12.99
C TYR A 143 -1.92 -7.88 12.71
N CYS A 144 -1.45 -7.04 13.64
CA CYS A 144 -1.28 -5.62 13.39
C CYS A 144 -0.26 -5.37 12.26
N GLY A 145 0.88 -6.06 12.30
CA GLY A 145 1.88 -6.03 11.24
C GLY A 145 1.33 -6.52 9.90
N LEU A 146 0.49 -7.55 9.91
CA LEU A 146 -0.22 -8.05 8.73
C LEU A 146 -1.12 -6.97 8.12
N HIS A 147 -1.97 -6.32 8.91
CA HIS A 147 -2.86 -5.28 8.40
C HIS A 147 -2.09 -4.09 7.83
N ILE A 148 -1.07 -3.60 8.53
CA ILE A 148 -0.23 -2.49 8.02
C ILE A 148 0.49 -2.93 6.74
N SER A 149 0.99 -4.16 6.66
CA SER A 149 1.61 -4.70 5.44
C SER A 149 0.63 -4.79 4.27
N LEU A 150 -0.60 -5.26 4.50
CA LEU A 150 -1.65 -5.31 3.47
C LEU A 150 -2.05 -3.93 2.96
N LEU A 151 -2.03 -2.90 3.82
CA LEU A 151 -2.33 -1.52 3.44
C LEU A 151 -1.14 -0.83 2.75
N ALA A 152 0.07 -0.98 3.29
CA ALA A 152 1.23 -0.20 2.87
C ALA A 152 2.18 -0.95 1.92
N ALA A 153 2.58 -2.18 2.26
CA ALA A 153 3.60 -2.92 1.52
C ALA A 153 3.02 -3.67 0.31
N TYR A 154 1.81 -4.21 0.42
CA TYR A 154 1.20 -5.02 -0.64
C TYR A 154 1.03 -4.25 -1.96
N PRO A 155 0.45 -3.03 -1.98
CA PRO A 155 0.40 -2.24 -3.20
C PRO A 155 1.79 -1.90 -3.77
N LEU A 156 2.80 -1.67 -2.93
CA LEU A 156 4.17 -1.39 -3.36
C LEU A 156 4.82 -2.60 -4.04
N PHE A 157 4.67 -3.80 -3.47
CA PHE A 157 5.13 -5.04 -4.12
C PHE A 157 4.48 -5.24 -5.48
N TYR A 158 3.19 -4.94 -5.60
CA TYR A 158 2.47 -5.08 -6.87
C TYR A 158 3.01 -4.17 -7.97
N VAL A 159 3.32 -2.91 -7.62
CA VAL A 159 3.72 -1.91 -8.61
C VAL A 159 5.22 -1.87 -8.86
N HIS A 160 6.04 -2.11 -7.85
CA HIS A 160 7.49 -2.02 -7.98
C HIS A 160 8.17 -3.40 -8.03
N GLY A 161 7.42 -4.47 -7.77
CA GLY A 161 8.01 -5.79 -7.61
C GLY A 161 9.06 -5.78 -6.51
N VAL A 162 10.20 -6.42 -6.79
CA VAL A 162 11.37 -6.48 -5.89
C VAL A 162 12.55 -5.66 -6.43
N ASP A 163 12.29 -4.60 -7.21
CA ASP A 163 13.34 -3.72 -7.75
C ASP A 163 13.95 -2.83 -6.64
N GLY A 164 15.16 -3.20 -6.19
CA GLY A 164 15.85 -2.50 -5.11
C GLY A 164 16.03 -0.99 -5.34
N ALA A 165 16.24 -0.54 -6.58
CA ALA A 165 16.38 0.89 -6.85
C ALA A 165 15.08 1.65 -6.59
N LYS A 166 13.93 1.02 -6.86
CA LYS A 166 12.60 1.60 -6.59
C LYS A 166 12.25 1.59 -5.13
N TRP A 167 12.58 0.51 -4.42
CA TRP A 167 12.41 0.46 -2.96
C TRP A 167 13.26 1.52 -2.24
N ILE A 168 14.50 1.75 -2.69
CA ILE A 168 15.35 2.84 -2.19
C ILE A 168 14.70 4.20 -2.50
N GLU A 169 14.20 4.41 -3.72
CA GLU A 169 13.55 5.66 -4.11
C GLU A 169 12.30 5.96 -3.27
N VAL A 170 11.46 4.95 -2.99
CA VAL A 170 10.30 5.06 -2.11
C VAL A 170 10.71 5.32 -0.67
N GLY A 171 11.69 4.57 -0.14
CA GLY A 171 12.18 4.73 1.23
C GLY A 171 12.88 6.07 1.48
N ALA A 172 13.52 6.63 0.45
CA ALA A 172 14.12 7.97 0.49
C ALA A 172 13.09 9.10 0.27
N LEU A 173 11.79 8.76 0.12
CA LEU A 173 10.71 9.69 -0.24
C LEU A 173 11.01 10.49 -1.52
N ALA A 174 11.83 9.95 -2.41
CA ALA A 174 12.24 10.57 -3.67
C ALA A 174 11.32 10.18 -4.84
N ALA A 175 10.48 9.17 -4.64
CA ALA A 175 9.48 8.74 -5.61
C ALA A 175 8.45 9.86 -5.86
N PRO A 176 7.96 10.03 -7.10
CA PRO A 176 6.82 10.90 -7.36
C PRO A 176 5.61 10.40 -6.56
N ILE A 177 4.88 11.34 -5.98
CA ILE A 177 3.67 11.03 -5.22
C ILE A 177 2.59 10.54 -6.19
N ASP A 178 1.97 9.43 -5.83
CA ASP A 178 0.76 8.90 -6.45
C ASP A 178 -0.13 8.29 -5.38
N GLU A 179 -1.25 7.67 -5.78
CA GLU A 179 -2.21 7.10 -4.84
C GLU A 179 -1.62 5.95 -4.01
N VAL A 180 -0.68 5.17 -4.56
CA VAL A 180 -0.06 4.04 -3.86
C VAL A 180 0.94 4.58 -2.83
N PHE A 181 1.85 5.45 -3.25
CA PHE A 181 2.82 6.08 -2.36
C PHE A 181 2.14 6.88 -1.25
N GLY A 182 1.13 7.68 -1.59
CA GLY A 182 0.34 8.44 -0.63
C GLY A 182 -0.37 7.55 0.38
N ALA A 183 -0.96 6.43 -0.07
CA ALA A 183 -1.59 5.46 0.81
C ALA A 183 -0.59 4.80 1.76
N THR A 184 0.61 4.42 1.29
CA THR A 184 1.69 3.87 2.13
C THR A 184 2.09 4.87 3.20
N VAL A 185 2.46 6.11 2.82
CA VAL A 185 2.88 7.15 3.77
C VAL A 185 1.75 7.47 4.76
N GLY A 186 0.52 7.61 4.26
CA GLY A 186 -0.65 7.86 5.09
C GLY A 186 -0.91 6.74 6.09
N THR A 187 -0.76 5.47 5.69
CA THR A 187 -0.89 4.30 6.60
C THR A 187 0.12 4.38 7.73
N LEU A 188 1.39 4.65 7.42
CA LEU A 188 2.47 4.68 8.41
C LEU A 188 2.34 5.86 9.38
N ILE A 189 2.06 7.06 8.86
CA ILE A 189 1.81 8.25 9.69
C ILE A 189 0.55 8.04 10.53
N GLY A 190 -0.51 7.51 9.92
CA GLY A 190 -1.76 7.21 10.60
C GLY A 190 -1.58 6.20 11.74
N ALA A 191 -0.84 5.12 11.51
CA ALA A 191 -0.49 4.14 12.54
C ALA A 191 0.31 4.78 13.68
N TRP A 192 1.28 5.64 13.35
CA TRP A 192 2.07 6.36 14.35
C TRP A 192 1.24 7.34 15.18
N VAL A 193 0.35 8.13 14.55
CA VAL A 193 -0.60 9.01 15.26
C VAL A 193 -1.58 8.17 16.10
N GLY A 194 -1.99 7.02 15.61
CA GLY A 194 -2.82 6.05 16.34
C GLY A 194 -2.15 5.49 17.58
N ALA A 195 -0.84 5.66 17.77
CA ALA A 195 -0.14 5.27 19.00
C ALA A 195 -0.36 6.27 20.13
N VAL A 196 -0.63 7.53 19.81
CA VAL A 196 -0.76 8.63 20.80
C VAL A 196 -1.81 8.37 21.87
N PRO A 197 -3.01 7.82 21.57
CA PRO A 197 -4.02 7.58 22.62
C PRO A 197 -3.65 6.49 23.62
N ILE A 198 -2.73 5.58 23.30
CA ILE A 198 -2.36 4.44 24.16
C ILE A 198 -1.79 4.91 25.52
N PRO A 199 -0.75 5.78 25.58
CA PRO A 199 -0.20 6.25 26.85
C PRO A 199 -1.09 7.23 27.62
N LEU A 200 -2.13 7.80 26.98
CA LEU A 200 -3.10 8.65 27.68
C LEU A 200 -4.05 7.82 28.56
N ASP A 201 -4.17 6.52 28.27
CA ASP A 201 -4.87 5.48 29.03
C ASP A 201 -6.09 5.99 29.82
N TRP A 202 -7.14 6.37 29.09
CA TRP A 202 -8.45 6.77 29.63
C TRP A 202 -9.27 5.57 30.15
N ASP A 203 -8.62 4.44 30.46
CA ASP A 203 -9.23 3.17 30.87
C ASP A 203 -10.33 2.69 29.90
N ARG A 204 -10.10 2.85 28.58
CA ARG A 204 -11.06 2.44 27.55
C ARG A 204 -10.54 1.25 26.75
N GLU A 205 -11.42 0.27 26.54
CA GLU A 205 -11.13 -0.93 25.76
C GLU A 205 -10.62 -0.60 24.34
N TRP A 206 -11.15 0.45 23.71
CA TRP A 206 -10.72 0.86 22.37
C TRP A 206 -9.30 1.43 22.30
N GLN A 207 -8.69 1.80 23.44
CA GLN A 207 -7.31 2.28 23.51
C GLN A 207 -6.26 1.17 23.59
N LYS A 208 -6.71 -0.07 23.84
CA LYS A 208 -5.79 -1.21 23.98
C LYS A 208 -5.09 -1.53 22.67
N TRP A 209 -3.85 -2.03 22.79
CA TRP A 209 -3.09 -2.54 21.66
C TRP A 209 -3.85 -3.69 20.96
N PRO A 210 -4.00 -3.69 19.61
CA PRO A 210 -3.48 -2.76 18.61
C PRO A 210 -4.58 -1.84 18.01
N VAL A 211 -5.71 -1.65 18.69
CA VAL A 211 -6.95 -1.10 18.12
C VAL A 211 -6.75 0.31 17.56
N THR A 212 -6.16 1.23 18.33
CA THR A 212 -5.97 2.63 17.91
C THR A 212 -4.96 2.78 16.77
N ILE A 213 -3.92 1.95 16.78
CA ILE A 213 -2.91 1.89 15.71
C ILE A 213 -3.58 1.51 14.40
N LEU A 214 -4.43 0.48 14.43
CA LEU A 214 -5.18 0.06 13.25
C LEU A 214 -6.16 1.14 12.81
N ALA A 215 -6.93 1.73 13.72
CA ALA A 215 -7.83 2.83 13.37
C ALA A 215 -7.08 3.97 12.67
N GLY A 216 -5.94 4.38 13.21
CA GLY A 216 -5.05 5.36 12.59
C GLY A 216 -4.52 4.91 11.23
N ALA A 217 -4.08 3.65 11.09
CA ALA A 217 -3.57 3.09 9.85
C ALA A 217 -4.62 3.09 8.72
N TYR A 218 -5.85 2.66 9.00
CA TYR A 218 -6.94 2.62 8.01
C TYR A 218 -7.40 4.03 7.60
N MET A 219 -7.57 4.94 8.57
CA MET A 219 -7.90 6.33 8.29
C MET A 219 -6.78 7.01 7.50
N GLY A 220 -5.54 6.79 7.91
CA GLY A 220 -4.34 7.28 7.24
C GLY A 220 -4.20 6.76 5.82
N TYR A 221 -4.47 5.46 5.59
CA TYR A 221 -4.52 4.87 4.25
C TYR A 221 -5.52 5.61 3.37
N ALA A 222 -6.76 5.79 3.84
CA ALA A 222 -7.82 6.41 3.05
C ALA A 222 -7.48 7.87 2.70
N VAL A 223 -7.06 8.66 3.70
CA VAL A 223 -6.66 10.06 3.49
C VAL A 223 -5.43 10.14 2.57
N GLY A 224 -4.39 9.35 2.86
CA GLY A 224 -3.16 9.32 2.09
C GLY A 224 -3.37 8.92 0.64
N LYS A 225 -4.23 7.92 0.38
CA LYS A 225 -4.60 7.50 -0.97
C LYS A 225 -5.26 8.64 -1.74
N VAL A 226 -6.25 9.31 -1.15
CA VAL A 226 -6.97 10.42 -1.79
C VAL A 226 -6.03 11.59 -2.05
N VAL A 227 -5.23 11.99 -1.05
CA VAL A 227 -4.30 13.11 -1.15
C VAL A 227 -3.19 12.84 -2.16
N GLY A 228 -2.63 11.62 -2.18
CA GLY A 228 -1.60 11.21 -3.14
C GLY A 228 -2.12 11.05 -4.56
N GLY A 229 -3.36 10.58 -4.71
CA GLY A 229 -3.99 10.33 -6.02
C GLY A 229 -4.58 11.57 -6.69
N LEU A 230 -4.94 12.61 -5.93
CA LEU A 230 -5.62 13.80 -6.44
C LEU A 230 -4.75 15.07 -6.30
N PRO A 231 -4.68 15.77 -5.14
CA PRO A 231 -4.01 17.07 -5.06
C PRO A 231 -2.49 17.01 -5.19
N LEU A 232 -1.85 15.91 -4.76
CA LEU A 232 -0.39 15.79 -4.76
C LEU A 232 0.16 14.88 -5.85
N LYS A 233 -0.68 14.38 -6.77
CA LYS A 233 -0.22 13.46 -7.82
C LYS A 233 0.88 14.09 -8.68
N GLY A 234 2.00 13.39 -8.82
CA GLY A 234 3.18 13.82 -9.58
C GLY A 234 4.14 14.77 -8.85
N PHE A 235 3.79 15.26 -7.65
CA PHE A 235 4.72 16.05 -6.84
C PHE A 235 5.91 15.19 -6.40
N LYS A 236 7.10 15.81 -6.33
CA LYS A 236 8.30 15.16 -5.78
C LYS A 236 8.72 15.90 -4.51
N ILE A 237 8.93 15.14 -3.44
CA ILE A 237 9.47 15.70 -2.20
C ILE A 237 10.96 15.95 -2.44
N LYS A 238 11.38 17.20 -2.29
CA LYS A 238 12.80 17.57 -2.31
C LYS A 238 13.28 17.58 -0.87
N ILE A 239 13.92 16.51 -0.44
CA ILE A 239 14.68 16.52 0.81
C ILE A 239 15.98 17.26 0.49
N ALA A 240 16.16 18.42 1.12
CA ALA A 240 17.32 19.30 0.94
C ALA A 240 18.55 18.76 1.67
#